data_AF-A0A165HGQ5-F1
#
_entry.id   AF-A0A165HGQ5-F1
#
_cell.length_a   1.000
_cell.length_b   1.000
_cell.length_c   1.000
_cell.angle_alpha   90.00
_cell.angle_beta   90.00
_cell.angle_gamma   90.00
#
_symmetry.space_group_name_H-M   'P 1'
#
loop_
_entity.id
_entity.type
_entity.pdbx_description
1 polymer ?
#
loop_
_entity_poly.entity_id
_entity_poly.type
_entity_poly.pdbx_seq_one_letter_code
_entity_poly.pdbx_strand_id
1 'polypeptide(L)'
;MSSAVPTVVDAIIIDLLPHPTPSSTLPICPGLDASMADAPVAAGVFVESSRSFNHSCAPDAVPLFVFSPNEPPRMEVVVVSAIQQGEEITIPYVDPALDVRTRQERLRTSYGFDCTCLRCTRELALPHLRHQSTRTPSEAYTCS
;
A
#
# COMPACT_ATOMS: atom_id res chain seq x y z
N MET A 1 -10.19 8.34 24.77
CA MET A 1 -11.28 7.56 24.14
C MET A 1 -10.60 6.59 23.19
N SER A 2 -10.69 5.29 23.46
CA SER A 2 -10.02 4.26 22.65
C SER A 2 -10.71 4.23 21.29
N SER A 3 -10.02 4.71 20.25
CA SER A 3 -10.43 4.49 18.86
C SER A 3 -10.15 3.01 18.60
N ALA A 4 -11.15 2.16 18.84
CA ALA A 4 -11.05 0.76 18.49
C ALA A 4 -10.87 0.67 16.97
N VAL A 5 -9.71 0.20 16.54
CA VAL A 5 -9.45 -0.05 15.12
C VAL A 5 -10.35 -1.20 14.69
N PRO A 6 -11.18 -1.05 13.64
CA PRO A 6 -11.94 -2.18 13.12
C PRO A 6 -10.97 -3.26 12.62
N THR A 7 -10.95 -4.39 13.30
CA THR A 7 -10.13 -5.56 12.97
C THR A 7 -10.96 -6.57 12.20
N VAL A 8 -10.45 -7.01 11.05
CA VAL A 8 -10.99 -8.09 10.22
C VAL A 8 -10.12 -9.33 10.41
N VAL A 9 -10.75 -10.43 10.81
CA VAL A 9 -10.06 -11.66 11.26
C VAL A 9 -10.20 -12.85 10.31
N ASP A 10 -10.91 -12.69 9.19
CA ASP A 10 -11.24 -13.79 8.27
C ASP A 10 -10.27 -13.88 7.08
N ALA A 11 -8.98 -14.05 7.38
CA ALA A 11 -7.94 -14.20 6.37
C ALA A 11 -7.80 -15.65 5.88
N ILE A 12 -7.89 -15.86 4.57
CA ILE A 12 -7.47 -17.12 3.92
C ILE A 12 -6.12 -16.84 3.25
N ILE A 13 -5.01 -17.36 3.80
CA ILE A 13 -3.70 -17.26 3.15
C ILE A 13 -3.71 -18.17 1.92
N ILE A 14 -3.49 -17.60 0.73
CA ILE A 14 -3.42 -18.35 -0.52
C ILE A 14 -2.00 -18.88 -0.72
N ASP A 15 -0.98 -18.02 -0.55
CA ASP A 15 0.42 -18.39 -0.73
C ASP A 15 1.31 -17.64 0.26
N LEU A 16 2.20 -18.38 0.93
CA LEU A 16 3.41 -17.81 1.52
C LEU A 16 4.42 -17.69 0.38
N LEU A 17 4.61 -16.48 -0.14
CA LEU A 17 5.61 -16.24 -1.16
C LEU A 17 6.98 -16.52 -0.51
N PRO A 18 7.91 -17.17 -1.22
CA PRO A 18 9.21 -17.48 -0.65
C PRO A 18 9.85 -16.19 -0.18
N HIS A 19 10.00 -16.03 1.14
CA HIS A 19 10.86 -14.98 1.67
C HIS A 19 12.24 -15.23 1.04
N PRO A 20 12.94 -14.21 0.51
CA PRO A 20 14.34 -14.37 0.15
C PRO A 20 15.07 -14.78 1.42
N THR A 21 15.34 -16.07 1.60
CA THR A 21 16.19 -16.52 2.69
C THR A 21 17.55 -15.89 2.40
N PRO A 22 18.17 -15.13 3.32
CA PRO A 22 19.58 -14.87 3.21
C PRO A 22 20.27 -16.22 3.41
N SER A 23 20.43 -16.97 2.31
CA SER A 23 21.16 -18.23 2.32
C SER A 23 22.57 -17.91 2.77
N SER A 24 22.89 -18.33 4.00
CA SER A 24 24.26 -18.45 4.46
C SER A 24 25.05 -19.19 3.38
N THR A 25 26.18 -18.63 2.95
CA THR A 25 27.06 -19.04 1.83
C THR A 25 26.62 -18.67 0.42
N LEU A 26 26.82 -17.39 0.07
CA LEU A 26 27.36 -17.02 -1.25
C LEU A 26 28.49 -16.00 -1.05
N PRO A 27 29.55 -16.04 -1.87
CA PRO A 27 30.70 -15.14 -1.73
C PRO A 27 30.20 -13.70 -1.87
N ILE A 28 30.80 -12.81 -1.09
CA ILE A 28 30.53 -11.37 -1.09
C ILE A 28 30.79 -10.83 -2.50
N CYS A 29 29.75 -10.81 -3.33
CA CYS A 29 29.72 -10.03 -4.56
C CYS A 29 29.36 -8.59 -4.16
N PRO A 30 30.24 -7.60 -4.36
CA PRO A 30 29.88 -6.20 -4.15
C PRO A 30 28.90 -5.80 -5.26
N GLY A 31 27.60 -5.87 -4.96
CA GLY A 31 26.54 -5.54 -5.93
C GLY A 31 25.20 -6.23 -5.74
N LEU A 32 24.94 -6.92 -4.61
CA LEU A 32 23.60 -7.45 -4.32
C LEU A 32 22.63 -6.27 -4.09
N ASP A 33 21.61 -6.19 -4.93
CA ASP A 33 20.74 -5.03 -5.05
C ASP A 33 19.82 -4.85 -3.84
N ALA A 34 19.56 -3.60 -3.46
CA ALA A 34 18.53 -3.26 -2.49
C ALA A 34 17.09 -3.50 -3.03
N SER A 35 16.96 -4.15 -4.20
CA SER A 35 15.73 -4.33 -4.98
C SER A 35 14.81 -5.41 -4.40
N MET A 36 15.33 -6.30 -3.56
CA MET A 36 14.56 -7.40 -2.97
C MET A 36 13.78 -7.06 -1.70
N ALA A 37 13.90 -5.83 -1.18
CA ALA A 37 13.26 -5.43 0.08
C ALA A 37 11.74 -5.17 -0.03
N ASP A 38 11.22 -4.99 -1.24
CA ASP A 38 9.81 -4.67 -1.50
C ASP A 38 8.98 -5.86 -2.02
N ALA A 39 9.56 -7.06 -2.02
CA ALA A 39 8.84 -8.25 -2.47
C ALA A 39 7.72 -8.63 -1.47
N PRO A 40 6.50 -8.91 -1.94
CA PRO A 40 5.42 -9.35 -1.06
C PRO A 40 5.79 -10.68 -0.38
N VAL A 41 5.55 -10.75 0.93
CA VAL A 41 5.88 -11.92 1.77
C VAL A 41 4.80 -13.01 1.66
N ALA A 42 3.54 -12.62 1.43
CA ALA A 42 2.42 -13.54 1.30
C ALA A 42 1.25 -12.89 0.55
N ALA A 43 0.36 -13.73 0.03
CA ALA A 43 -0.94 -13.33 -0.50
C ALA A 43 -2.07 -13.97 0.32
N GLY A 44 -3.13 -13.22 0.61
CA GLY A 44 -4.29 -13.70 1.33
C GLY A 44 -5.57 -12.96 0.99
N VAL A 45 -6.71 -13.60 1.25
CA VAL A 45 -8.05 -13.07 1.01
C VAL A 45 -8.70 -12.69 2.34
N PHE A 46 -9.17 -11.45 2.43
CA PHE A 46 -9.89 -10.92 3.59
C PHE A 46 -11.31 -10.57 3.16
N VAL A 47 -12.22 -11.54 3.24
CA VAL A 47 -13.55 -11.47 2.58
C VAL A 47 -14.35 -10.25 3.00
N GLU A 48 -14.37 -9.93 4.30
CA GLU A 48 -15.07 -8.75 4.82
C GLU A 48 -14.48 -7.44 4.29
N SER A 49 -13.16 -7.27 4.34
CA SER A 49 -12.52 -6.06 3.83
C SER A 49 -12.71 -5.90 2.32
N SER A 50 -12.59 -6.99 1.56
CA SER A 50 -12.70 -6.97 0.09
C SER A 50 -14.08 -6.57 -0.42
N ARG A 51 -15.14 -6.74 0.39
CA ARG A 51 -16.52 -6.39 -0.01
C ARG A 51 -17.02 -5.07 0.60
N SER A 52 -16.38 -4.59 1.66
CA SER A 52 -16.91 -3.48 2.47
C SER A 52 -16.29 -2.13 2.17
N PHE A 53 -15.07 -2.07 1.65
CA PHE A 53 -14.36 -0.80 1.44
C PHE A 53 -14.16 -0.54 -0.04
N ASN A 54 -14.53 0.65 -0.51
CA ASN A 54 -14.20 1.12 -1.84
C ASN A 54 -12.84 1.86 -1.86
N HIS A 55 -12.39 2.17 -3.07
CA HIS A 55 -11.12 2.83 -3.29
C HIS A 55 -11.19 4.37 -3.24
N SER A 56 -10.21 5.00 -2.59
CA SER A 56 -9.83 6.39 -2.83
C SER A 56 -8.31 6.55 -2.86
N CYS A 57 -7.80 7.44 -3.74
CA CYS A 57 -6.37 7.82 -3.74
C CYS A 57 -6.02 8.83 -2.63
N ALA A 58 -7.04 9.35 -1.94
CA ALA A 58 -6.95 10.12 -0.70
C ALA A 58 -7.91 9.45 0.32
N PRO A 59 -7.51 8.29 0.86
CA PRO A 59 -8.40 7.43 1.64
C PRO A 59 -8.57 7.94 3.06
N ASP A 60 -9.65 7.47 3.69
CA ASP A 60 -9.98 7.77 5.09
C ASP A 60 -9.40 6.75 6.06
N ALA A 61 -9.10 5.55 5.57
CA ALA A 61 -8.46 4.50 6.32
C ALA A 61 -7.39 3.78 5.51
N VAL A 62 -6.47 3.11 6.21
CA VAL A 62 -5.40 2.31 5.62
C VAL A 62 -5.43 0.88 6.18
N PRO A 63 -5.25 -0.15 5.34
CA PRO A 63 -5.11 -1.52 5.81
C PRO A 63 -3.72 -1.74 6.41
N LEU A 64 -3.67 -2.31 7.61
CA LEU A 64 -2.48 -2.80 8.29
C LEU A 64 -2.59 -4.32 8.43
N PHE A 65 -1.57 -5.05 8.00
CA PHE A 65 -1.53 -6.50 8.13
C PHE A 65 -0.71 -6.88 9.36
N VAL A 66 -1.36 -7.53 10.33
CA VAL A 66 -0.75 -7.96 11.58
C VAL A 66 -0.50 -9.46 11.53
N PHE A 67 0.76 -9.83 11.77
CA PHE A 67 1.22 -11.21 11.85
C PHE A 67 1.69 -11.50 13.28
N SER A 68 1.04 -12.43 13.96
CA SER A 68 1.42 -12.86 15.30
C SER A 68 1.72 -14.37 15.32
N PRO A 69 2.74 -14.81 16.07
CA PRO A 69 3.01 -16.24 16.21
C PRO A 69 1.79 -16.99 16.73
N ASN A 70 1.47 -18.13 16.12
CA ASN A 70 0.33 -18.99 16.49
C ASN A 70 -1.06 -18.34 16.36
N GLU A 71 -1.18 -17.22 15.65
CA GLU A 71 -2.47 -16.60 15.32
C GLU A 71 -2.64 -16.50 13.79
N PRO A 72 -3.89 -16.57 13.28
CA PRO A 72 -4.14 -16.25 11.89
C PRO A 72 -3.77 -14.78 11.60
N PRO A 73 -3.25 -14.45 10.41
CA PRO A 73 -3.03 -13.06 10.03
C PRO A 73 -4.32 -12.26 10.13
N ARG A 74 -4.20 -11.00 10.55
CA ARG A 74 -5.34 -10.10 10.71
C ARG A 74 -5.12 -8.85 9.85
N MET A 75 -6.20 -8.31 9.31
CA MET A 75 -6.18 -6.98 8.69
C MET A 75 -6.86 -6.00 9.64
N GLU A 76 -6.14 -4.97 10.02
CA GLU A 76 -6.65 -3.85 10.79
C GLU A 76 -6.88 -2.67 9.84
N VAL A 77 -8.09 -2.11 9.82
CA VAL A 77 -8.40 -0.94 8.99
C VAL A 77 -8.34 0.30 9.86
N VAL A 78 -7.21 1.02 9.78
CA VAL A 78 -6.91 2.15 10.67
C VAL A 78 -7.35 3.44 10.02
N VAL A 79 -8.21 4.19 10.70
CA VAL A 79 -8.66 5.52 10.27
C VAL A 79 -7.49 6.52 10.35
N VAL A 80 -7.29 7.29 9.28
CA VAL A 80 -6.21 8.30 9.13
C VAL A 80 -6.75 9.71 8.87
N SER A 81 -8.06 9.87 8.68
CA SER A 81 -8.75 11.15 8.54
C SER A 81 -9.95 11.23 9.50
N ALA A 82 -10.57 12.41 9.64
CA ALA A 82 -11.83 12.51 10.37
C ALA A 82 -12.98 11.95 9.50
N ILE A 83 -13.85 11.13 10.09
CA ILE A 83 -14.98 10.49 9.42
C ILE A 83 -16.26 10.87 10.16
N GLN A 84 -17.26 11.38 9.44
CA GLN A 84 -18.57 11.69 9.98
C GLN A 84 -19.52 10.49 9.89
N GLN A 85 -20.54 10.48 10.73
CA GLN A 85 -21.56 9.42 10.68
C GLN A 85 -22.25 9.40 9.32
N GLY A 86 -22.26 8.23 8.69
CA GLY A 86 -22.87 8.03 7.38
C GLY A 86 -21.95 8.34 6.19
N GLU A 87 -20.73 8.82 6.43
CA GLU A 87 -19.71 8.89 5.38
C GLU A 87 -19.18 7.49 5.03
N GLU A 88 -18.87 7.30 3.77
CA GLU A 88 -18.24 6.08 3.27
C GLU A 88 -16.78 6.04 3.74
N ILE A 89 -16.33 4.87 4.19
CA ILE A 89 -14.93 4.62 4.52
C ILE A 89 -14.23 4.05 3.29
N THR A 90 -13.14 4.69 2.86
CA THR A 90 -12.37 4.25 1.70
C THR A 90 -10.94 3.85 2.07
N ILE A 91 -10.37 2.91 1.31
CA ILE A 91 -8.98 2.43 1.46
C ILE A 91 -8.20 2.54 0.13
N PRO A 92 -6.86 2.61 0.16
CA PRO A 92 -6.08 2.61 -1.06
C PRO A 92 -5.91 1.18 -1.60
N TYR A 93 -6.27 0.94 -2.87
CA TYR A 93 -6.05 -0.34 -3.56
C TYR A 93 -4.70 -0.40 -4.27
N VAL A 94 -4.14 0.77 -4.55
CA VAL A 94 -2.85 0.97 -5.19
C VAL A 94 -2.05 1.95 -4.34
N ASP A 95 -0.74 1.90 -4.44
CA ASP A 95 0.15 2.81 -3.72
C ASP A 95 -0.22 4.28 -4.03
N PRO A 96 -0.64 5.07 -3.02
CA PRO A 96 -0.96 6.48 -3.19
C PRO A 96 0.25 7.34 -3.61
N ALA A 97 1.48 6.90 -3.41
CA ALA A 97 2.68 7.66 -3.80
C ALA A 97 2.93 7.67 -5.31
N LEU A 98 2.32 6.74 -6.06
CA LEU A 98 2.40 6.69 -7.52
C LEU A 98 1.76 7.92 -8.17
N ASP A 99 2.17 8.29 -9.37
CA ASP A 99 1.55 9.39 -10.11
C ASP A 99 0.14 9.02 -10.61
N VAL A 100 -0.65 10.04 -10.92
CA VAL A 100 -2.06 9.88 -11.28
C VAL A 100 -2.28 8.94 -12.47
N ARG A 101 -1.39 8.93 -13.46
CA ARG A 101 -1.57 8.10 -14.66
C ARG A 101 -1.35 6.64 -14.31
N THR A 102 -0.27 6.34 -13.58
CA THR A 102 0.00 4.98 -13.12
C THR A 102 -1.09 4.46 -12.18
N ARG A 103 -1.64 5.29 -11.28
CA ARG A 103 -2.77 4.87 -10.44
C ARG A 103 -4.01 4.53 -11.29
N GLN A 104 -4.39 5.40 -12.23
CA GLN A 104 -5.54 5.15 -13.13
C GLN A 104 -5.36 3.88 -13.97
N GLU A 105 -4.17 3.67 -14.51
CA GLU A 105 -3.86 2.48 -15.31
C GLU A 105 -3.98 1.19 -14.47
N ARG A 106 -3.38 1.16 -13.27
CA ARG A 106 -3.46 -0.01 -12.38
C ARG A 106 -4.88 -0.33 -11.95
N LEU A 107 -5.68 0.70 -11.64
CA LEU A 107 -7.08 0.53 -11.27
C LEU A 107 -7.92 0.00 -12.43
N ARG A 108 -7.72 0.52 -13.64
CA ARG A 108 -8.41 0.04 -14.85
C ARG A 108 -8.05 -1.42 -15.14
N THR A 109 -6.76 -1.77 -15.10
CA THR A 109 -6.29 -3.11 -15.48
C THR A 109 -6.61 -4.17 -14.41
N SER A 110 -6.53 -3.83 -13.12
CA SER A 110 -6.70 -4.81 -12.04
C SER A 110 -8.12 -4.87 -11.48
N TYR A 111 -8.85 -3.76 -11.53
CA TYR A 111 -10.18 -3.62 -10.91
C TYR A 111 -11.28 -3.14 -11.88
N GLY A 112 -10.94 -2.75 -13.11
CA GLY A 112 -11.94 -2.44 -14.14
C GLY A 112 -12.65 -1.09 -14.00
N PHE A 113 -12.13 -0.13 -13.23
CA PHE A 113 -12.74 1.19 -13.06
C PHE A 113 -11.75 2.37 -13.17
N ASP A 114 -12.27 3.55 -13.49
CA ASP A 114 -11.55 4.83 -13.45
C ASP A 114 -11.82 5.55 -12.12
N CYS A 115 -10.78 5.96 -11.40
CA CYS A 115 -10.93 6.61 -10.10
C CYS A 115 -11.29 8.09 -10.24
N THR A 116 -12.39 8.51 -9.63
CA THR A 116 -12.92 9.90 -9.71
C THR A 116 -12.75 10.68 -8.40
N CYS A 117 -11.99 10.15 -7.43
CA CYS A 117 -11.76 10.84 -6.16
C CYS A 117 -11.20 12.25 -6.35
N LEU A 118 -11.39 13.14 -5.36
CA LEU A 118 -10.97 14.55 -5.41
C LEU A 118 -9.49 14.73 -5.80
N ARG A 119 -8.61 13.84 -5.31
CA ARG A 119 -7.18 13.86 -5.64
C ARG A 119 -6.94 13.58 -7.13
N CYS A 120 -7.50 12.49 -7.67
CA CYS A 120 -7.37 12.18 -9.10
C CYS A 120 -7.95 13.29 -9.97
N THR A 121 -9.13 13.79 -9.62
CA THR A 121 -9.80 14.88 -10.35
C THR A 121 -8.93 16.13 -10.40
N ARG A 122 -8.30 16.52 -9.28
CA ARG A 122 -7.37 17.67 -9.23
C ARG A 122 -6.08 17.43 -10.02
N GLU A 123 -5.44 16.28 -9.83
CA GLU A 123 -4.17 15.96 -10.49
C GLU A 123 -4.32 15.84 -12.02
N LEU A 124 -5.46 15.33 -12.51
CA LEU A 124 -5.76 15.26 -13.95
C LEU A 124 -6.10 16.62 -14.55
N ALA A 125 -6.73 17.52 -13.78
CA ALA A 125 -7.02 18.88 -14.23
C ALA A 125 -5.76 19.77 -14.30
N LEU A 126 -4.70 19.45 -13.54
CA LEU A 126 -3.48 20.25 -13.45
C LEU A 126 -2.21 19.40 -13.71
N PRO A 127 -2.03 18.85 -14.93
CA PRO A 127 -0.94 17.92 -15.22
C PRO A 127 0.48 18.52 -15.11
N HIS A 128 0.60 19.86 -15.04
CA HIS A 128 1.87 20.59 -14.98
C HIS A 128 2.38 20.86 -13.55
N LEU A 129 1.54 20.73 -12.52
CA LEU A 129 1.96 20.89 -11.12
C LEU A 129 2.44 19.55 -10.57
N ARG A 130 3.51 19.00 -11.17
CA ARG A 130 4.18 17.84 -10.61
C ARG A 130 4.99 18.29 -9.40
N HIS A 131 4.76 17.68 -8.24
CA HIS A 131 5.72 17.74 -7.14
C HIS A 131 7.08 17.27 -7.69
N GLN A 132 7.99 18.21 -7.90
CA GLN A 132 9.40 17.91 -8.10
C GLN A 132 9.93 17.33 -6.78
N SER A 133 9.71 16.05 -6.55
CA SER A 133 10.54 15.27 -5.64
C SER A 133 11.54 14.48 -6.47
N THR A 134 12.36 15.20 -7.24
CA THR A 134 13.64 14.66 -7.67
C THR A 134 14.58 14.76 -6.49
N ARG A 135 14.61 13.76 -5.61
CA ARG A 135 15.87 13.46 -4.91
C ARG A 135 16.80 12.87 -5.94
N THR A 136 17.71 13.69 -6.47
CA THR A 136 18.88 13.18 -7.18
C THR A 136 19.75 12.40 -6.18
N PRO A 137 20.15 11.14 -6.47
CA PRO A 137 21.13 10.44 -5.66
C PRO A 137 22.52 10.87 -6.15
N SER A 138 23.06 12.01 -5.69
CA SER A 138 24.46 12.32 -5.99
C SER A 138 25.25 13.15 -4.98
N GLU A 139 24.69 13.70 -3.89
CA GLU A 139 25.47 14.62 -3.05
C GLU A 139 25.21 14.47 -1.54
N ALA A 140 25.46 13.29 -0.98
CA ALA A 140 25.47 13.13 0.47
C ALA A 140 26.42 12.04 0.98
N TYR A 141 27.67 12.00 0.51
CA TYR A 141 28.75 11.33 1.25
C TYR A 141 30.10 12.00 1.00
N THR A 142 30.28 13.18 1.59
CA THR A 142 31.61 13.65 1.98
C THR A 142 31.58 13.92 3.48
N CYS A 143 31.98 12.92 4.26
CA CYS A 143 32.33 13.11 5.65
C CYS A 143 33.79 13.59 5.67
N SER A 144 34.02 14.78 6.24
CA SER A 144 35.34 15.25 6.67
C SER A 144 35.71 14.59 8.01
#